data_AF-A0A3C1FIV1-F1
#
_entry.id   AF-A0A3C1FIV1-F1
#
_cell.length_a   1.000
_cell.length_b   1.000
_cell.length_c   1.000
_cell.angle_alpha   90.00
_cell.angle_beta   90.00
_cell.angle_gamma   90.00
#
_symmetry.space_group_name_H-M   'P 1'
#
loop_
_entity.id
_entity.type
_entity.pdbx_description
1 polymer ?
#
loop_
_entity_poly.entity_id
_entity_poly.type
_entity_poly.pdbx_seq_one_letter_code
_entity_poly.pdbx_strand_id
1 'polypeptide(L)' 'HQVASSVPDGVTAANLVVAYEPVWAIGTGRTPTAEEIGEVHSFIRRQLMDRFSDGEQFRLLYGGSVKPANAA' A
#
# COMPACT_ATOMS: atom_id res chain seq x y z
N HIS A 1 13.32 4.13 -1.86
CA HIS A 1 12.00 3.60 -2.29
C HIS A 1 10.94 4.69 -2.15
N GLN A 2 9.87 4.67 -2.95
CA GLN A 2 8.88 5.77 -3.04
C GLN A 2 8.28 6.19 -1.69
N VAL A 3 8.01 5.25 -0.78
CA VAL A 3 7.47 5.56 0.56
C VAL A 3 8.44 6.46 1.34
N ALA A 4 9.72 6.10 1.40
CA ALA A 4 10.74 6.87 2.12
C ALA A 4 10.91 8.29 1.56
N SER A 5 10.80 8.48 0.23
CA SER A 5 10.99 9.79 -0.40
C SER A 5 9.74 10.69 -0.37
N SER A 6 8.55 10.11 -0.24
CA SER A 6 7.28 10.84 -0.45
C SER A 6 6.50 11.08 0.84
N VAL A 7 6.78 10.32 1.90
CA VAL A 7 6.10 10.48 3.20
C VAL A 7 6.86 11.50 4.05
N PRO A 8 6.24 12.62 4.48
CA PRO A 8 6.89 13.60 5.37
C PRO A 8 7.10 13.07 6.79
N ASP A 9 8.05 13.63 7.55
CA ASP A 9 8.36 13.15 8.91
C ASP A 9 7.26 13.44 9.96
N GLY A 10 6.50 14.51 9.78
CA GLY A 10 5.50 14.97 10.76
C GLY A 10 4.12 14.31 10.66
N VAL A 11 3.98 13.27 9.85
CA VAL A 11 2.71 12.56 9.67
C VAL A 11 2.53 11.46 10.71
N THR A 12 1.27 11.07 10.91
CA THR A 12 0.87 9.96 11.77
C THR A 12 -0.16 9.10 11.05
N ALA A 13 -0.46 7.92 11.60
CA ALA A 13 -1.51 7.05 11.09
C ALA A 13 -2.90 7.72 11.04
N ALA A 14 -3.11 8.76 11.86
CA ALA A 14 -4.36 9.52 11.91
C ALA A 14 -4.55 10.44 10.70
N ASN A 15 -3.46 10.99 10.12
CA ASN A 15 -3.51 12.01 9.09
C ASN A 15 -2.98 11.58 7.71
N LEU A 16 -2.44 10.35 7.59
CA LEU A 16 -1.96 9.80 6.33
C LEU A 16 -2.61 8.45 6.01
N VAL A 17 -2.91 8.25 4.73
CA VAL A 17 -3.28 6.96 4.14
C VAL A 17 -2.32 6.69 2.99
N VAL A 18 -1.85 5.46 2.85
CA VAL A 18 -1.01 5.04 1.72
C VAL A 18 -1.83 4.11 0.82
N ALA A 19 -1.78 4.34 -0.49
CA ALA A 19 -2.38 3.45 -1.47
C ALA A 19 -1.28 2.82 -2.34
N TYR A 20 -1.29 1.50 -2.49
CA TYR A 20 -0.46 0.78 -3.44
C TYR A 20 -1.16 0.67 -4.79
N GLU A 21 -0.55 1.22 -5.85
CA GLU A 21 -1.06 1.11 -7.22
C GLU A 21 -0.14 0.23 -8.08
N PRO A 22 -0.60 -0.96 -8.54
CA PRO A 22 0.17 -1.83 -9.42
C PRO A 22 0.14 -1.29 -10.86
N VAL A 23 0.92 -0.23 -11.15
CA VAL A 23 0.92 0.43 -12.48
C VAL A 23 1.17 -0.55 -13.63
N TRP A 24 1.97 -1.59 -13.41
CA TRP A 24 2.25 -2.65 -14.39
C TRP A 24 0.99 -3.41 -14.85
N ALA A 25 -0.08 -3.42 -14.06
CA ALA A 25 -1.33 -4.11 -14.37
C ALA A 25 -2.34 -3.23 -15.13
N ILE A 26 -2.18 -1.90 -15.11
CA ILE A 26 -3.12 -0.94 -15.69
C ILE A 26 -3.21 -1.13 -17.21
N GLY A 27 -4.42 -1.30 -17.75
CA GLY A 27 -4.67 -1.45 -19.18
C GLY A 27 -4.22 -2.78 -19.79
N THR A 28 -3.68 -3.71 -18.99
CA THR A 28 -3.15 -4.99 -19.48
C THR A 28 -4.14 -6.15 -19.43
N GLY A 29 -5.27 -5.97 -18.72
CA GLY A 29 -6.19 -7.05 -18.38
C GLY A 29 -5.68 -8.01 -17.30
N ARG A 30 -4.44 -7.84 -16.82
CA ARG A 30 -3.89 -8.60 -15.70
C ARG A 30 -4.34 -7.97 -14.39
N THR A 31 -4.64 -8.80 -13.40
CA THR A 31 -4.94 -8.38 -12.03
C THR A 31 -3.96 -9.10 -11.11
N PRO A 32 -3.28 -8.37 -10.20
CA PRO A 32 -2.45 -9.02 -9.18
C PRO A 32 -3.25 -10.04 -8.37
N THR A 33 -2.60 -11.11 -7.95
CA THR A 33 -3.19 -12.06 -7.01
C THR A 33 -3.25 -11.45 -5.61
N ALA A 34 -4.10 -11.99 -4.73
CA ALA A 34 -4.16 -11.56 -3.32
C ALA A 34 -2.81 -11.75 -2.60
N GLU A 35 -2.05 -12.78 -2.98
CA GLU A 35 -0.71 -13.05 -2.46
C GLU A 35 0.29 -11.96 -2.88
N GLU A 36 0.33 -11.61 -4.18
CA GLU A 36 1.17 -10.53 -4.69
C GLU A 36 0.84 -9.18 -4.03
N ILE A 37 -0.44 -8.89 -3.82
CA ILE A 37 -0.88 -7.69 -3.08
C ILE A 37 -0.39 -7.74 -1.63
N GLY A 38 -0.51 -8.90 -0.97
CA GLY A 38 -0.06 -9.12 0.40
C GLY A 38 1.44 -8.93 0.59
N GLU A 39 2.26 -9.39 -0.35
CA GLU A 39 3.71 -9.20 -0.34
C GLU A 39 4.08 -7.72 -0.40
N VAL A 40 3.47 -6.96 -1.32
CA VAL A 40 3.74 -5.53 -1.46
C VAL A 40 3.22 -4.75 -0.25
N HIS A 41 2.04 -5.07 0.26
CA HIS A 41 1.52 -4.46 1.49
C HIS A 41 2.43 -4.73 2.70
N SER A 42 2.96 -5.95 2.83
CA SER A 42 3.90 -6.31 3.90
C SER A 42 5.20 -5.54 3.79
N PHE A 43 5.71 -5.36 2.56
CA PHE A 43 6.89 -4.54 2.30
C PHE A 43 6.68 -3.07 2.67
N ILE A 44 5.55 -2.47 2.26
CA ILE A 44 5.21 -1.09 2.61
C ILE A 44 5.02 -0.95 4.13
N ARG A 45 4.34 -1.90 4.77
CA ARG A 45 4.13 -1.91 6.22
C ARG A 45 5.46 -1.91 6.98
N ARG A 46 6.41 -2.75 6.58
CA ARG A 46 7.74 -2.79 7.20
C ARG A 46 8.44 -1.42 7.13
N GLN A 47 8.40 -0.77 5.97
CA GLN A 47 9.00 0.57 5.83
C GLN A 47 8.34 1.63 6.73
N LEU A 48 7.03 1.54 6.96
CA LEU A 48 6.32 2.45 7.88
C LEU A 48 6.66 2.15 9.33
N MET A 49 6.73 0.87 9.73
CA MET A 49 7.11 0.46 11.08
C MET A 49 8.55 0.82 11.42
N ASP A 50 9.46 0.74 10.45
CA ASP A 50 10.87 1.11 10.65
C ASP A 50 11.05 2.63 10.86
N ARG A 51 10.09 3.46 10.41
CA ARG A 51 10.21 4.93 10.43
C ARG A 51 9.30 5.61 11.46
N PHE A 52 8.12 5.06 11.75
CA PHE A 52 7.09 5.69 12.57
C PHE A 52 6.70 4.80 13.74
N SER A 53 6.55 5.39 14.93
CA SER A 53 6.16 4.65 16.14
C SER A 53 4.77 4.05 16.08
N ASP A 54 3.86 4.66 15.30
CA ASP A 54 2.52 4.16 15.00
C ASP A 54 2.44 3.51 13.61
N GLY A 55 3.59 3.06 13.07
CA GLY A 55 3.73 2.51 11.73
C GLY A 55 2.78 1.34 11.41
N GLU A 56 2.34 0.58 12.41
CA GLU A 56 1.34 -0.50 12.26
C GLU A 56 -0.09 0.02 11.98
N GLN A 57 -0.40 1.23 12.42
CA GLN A 57 -1.76 1.79 12.38
C GLN A 57 -2.08 2.51 11.06
N PHE A 58 -1.06 2.84 10.25
CA PHE A 58 -1.29 3.49 8.95
C PHE A 58 -2.21 2.63 8.08
N ARG A 59 -3.24 3.25 7.52
CA ARG A 59 -4.14 2.59 6.57
C ARG A 59 -3.41 2.36 5.25
N LEU A 60 -3.38 1.10 4.82
CA LEU A 60 -2.82 0.68 3.53
C LEU A 60 -3.97 0.22 2.62
N LEU A 61 -4.21 0.96 1.56
CA LEU A 61 -5.23 0.66 0.56
C LEU A 61 -4.58 0.01 -0.67
N TYR A 62 -5.33 -0.90 -1.29
CA TYR A 62 -5.01 -1.35 -2.63
C TYR A 62 -5.73 -0.43 -3.64
N GLY A 63 -4.95 0.22 -4.51
CA GLY A 63 -5.42 1.18 -5.50
C GLY A 63 -5.59 0.61 -6.92
N GLY A 64 -5.36 -0.69 -7.12
CA GLY A 64 -5.59 -1.33 -8.41
C GLY A 64 -7.08 -1.58 -8.72
N SER A 65 -7.36 -2.25 -9.83
CA SER A 65 -8.74 -2.58 -10.24
C SER A 65 -9.43 -3.50 -9.20
N VAL A 66 -10.28 -2.91 -8.35
CA VAL A 66 -11.17 -3.63 -7.44
C VAL A 66 -12.51 -3.92 -8.13
N LYS A 67 -12.97 -5.16 -8.04
CA LYS A 67 -14.26 -5.68 -8.50
C LYS A 67 -14.87 -6.51 -7.37
N PRO A 68 -16.20 -6.70 -7.32
CA PRO A 68 -16.82 -7.52 -6.26
C PRO A 68 -16.19 -8.91 -6.10
N ALA A 69 -15.72 -9.50 -7.20
CA ALA A 69 -15.11 -10.84 -7.21
C ALA A 69 -13.69 -10.91 -6.60
N ASN A 70 -12.99 -9.79 -6.40
CA ASN A 70 -11.62 -9.77 -5.84
C ASN A 70 -11.49 -8.92 -4.57
N ALA A 71 -12.61 -8.47 -4.00
CA ALA A 71 -12.64 -7.61 -2.82
C ALA A 71 -12.86 -8.38 -1.50
N ALA A 72 -13.22 -9.67 -1.58
CA ALA A 72 -13.58 -10.52 -0.45
C ALA A 72 -12.35 -11.14 0.24
#